data_AF-A0A354JV75-F1
#
_entry.id   AF-A0A354JV75-F1
#
_cell.length_a   1.000
_cell.length_b   1.000
_cell.length_c   1.000
_cell.angle_alpha   90.00
_cell.angle_beta   90.00
_cell.angle_gamma   90.00
#
_symmetry.space_group_name_H-M   'P 1'
#
loop_
_entity.id
_entity.type
_entity.pdbx_description
1 polymer ?
#
loop_
_entity_poly.entity_id
_entity_poly.type
_entity_poly.pdbx_seq_one_letter_code
_entity_poly.pdbx_strand_id
1 'polypeptide(L)'
;GSNVFEVAFRGETDALKQILDGRYELIKIDTENSLPRVQVRLTSQSDANALLQHLLPAVQIVSFNPIVPSMHDIFIQVVQEYNLKHGIANS
;
A
#
# COMPACT_ATOMS: atom_id res chain seq x y z
N GLY A 1 -2.47 3.21 12.64
CA GLY A 1 -1.49 3.86 11.76
C GLY A 1 -1.99 3.74 10.33
N SER A 2 -1.46 4.52 9.39
CA SER A 2 -1.75 4.23 7.98
C SER A 2 -1.16 2.86 7.65
N ASN A 3 -2.00 1.95 7.16
CA ASN A 3 -1.59 0.58 6.86
C ASN A 3 -0.98 0.46 5.46
N VAL A 4 -0.59 1.57 4.83
CA VAL A 4 -0.12 1.60 3.45
C VAL A 4 1.32 2.08 3.41
N PHE A 5 2.16 1.38 2.65
CA PHE A 5 3.56 1.67 2.46
C PHE A 5 3.89 1.81 0.99
N GLU A 6 4.69 2.81 0.67
CA GLU A 6 5.36 2.92 -0.62
C GLU A 6 6.75 2.28 -0.53
N VAL A 7 7.04 1.40 -1.47
CA VAL A 7 8.32 0.72 -1.58
C VAL A 7 8.91 0.99 -2.95
N ALA A 8 10.08 1.62 -2.98
CA ALA A 8 10.88 1.76 -4.19
C ALA A 8 11.97 0.69 -4.20
N PHE A 9 12.19 0.04 -5.34
CA PHE A 9 13.08 -1.13 -5.40
C PHE A 9 13.81 -1.25 -6.73
N ARG A 10 14.86 -2.07 -6.74
CA ARG A 10 15.57 -2.55 -7.93
C ARG A 10 15.47 -4.07 -8.00
N GLY A 11 15.28 -4.60 -9.21
CA GLY A 11 15.11 -6.03 -9.46
C GLY A 11 13.85 -6.33 -10.26
N GLU A 12 13.49 -7.60 -10.31
CA GLU A 12 12.37 -8.08 -11.11
C GLU A 12 11.03 -7.81 -10.42
N THR A 13 10.16 -7.06 -11.09
CA THR A 13 8.84 -6.69 -10.54
C THR A 13 7.97 -7.91 -10.27
N ASP A 14 8.07 -8.95 -11.10
CA ASP A 14 7.25 -10.16 -10.95
C ASP A 14 7.67 -11.00 -9.74
N ALA A 15 8.97 -11.01 -9.39
CA ALA A 15 9.43 -11.65 -8.16
C ALA A 15 8.84 -10.96 -6.91
N LEU A 16 8.78 -9.63 -6.92
CA LEU A 16 8.15 -8.86 -5.85
C LEU A 16 6.63 -9.14 -5.76
N LYS A 17 5.92 -9.20 -6.90
CA LYS A 17 4.48 -9.53 -6.91
C LYS A 17 4.19 -10.90 -6.30
N GLN A 18 5.00 -11.92 -6.62
CA GLN A 18 4.84 -13.27 -6.07
C GLN A 18 4.98 -13.30 -4.54
N ILE A 19 5.86 -12.48 -3.96
CA ILE A 19 6.02 -12.37 -2.51
C ILE A 19 4.81 -11.68 -1.86
N LEU A 20 4.23 -10.70 -2.53
CA LEU A 20 3.09 -9.93 -2.02
C LEU A 20 1.79 -10.72 -2.07
N ASP A 21 1.68 -11.71 -2.96
CA ASP A 21 0.46 -12.46 -3.20
C ASP A 21 -0.06 -13.15 -1.92
N GLY A 22 -1.39 -13.09 -1.73
CA GLY A 22 -2.11 -13.68 -0.60
C GLY A 22 -1.96 -13.04 0.79
N ARG A 23 -0.83 -12.39 1.11
CA ARG A 23 -0.58 -11.80 2.46
C ARG A 23 -0.74 -10.29 2.54
N TYR A 24 -0.53 -9.61 1.43
CA TYR A 24 -0.61 -8.16 1.34
C TYR A 24 -1.53 -7.75 0.19
N GLU A 25 -2.15 -6.60 0.31
CA GLU A 25 -2.93 -6.04 -0.78
C GLU A 25 -2.05 -5.08 -1.57
N LEU A 26 -1.80 -5.42 -2.83
CA LEU A 26 -1.09 -4.55 -3.75
C LEU A 26 -2.06 -3.49 -4.30
N ILE A 27 -1.88 -2.23 -3.91
CA ILE A 27 -2.75 -1.12 -4.32
C ILE A 27 -2.35 -0.60 -5.70
N LYS A 28 -1.05 -0.38 -5.90
CA LYS A 28 -0.52 0.24 -7.11
C LYS A 28 0.88 -0.27 -7.41
N ILE A 29 1.18 -0.40 -8.70
CA ILE A 29 2.54 -0.54 -9.21
C ILE A 29 2.80 0.58 -10.21
N ASP A 30 3.95 1.22 -10.09
CA ASP A 30 4.45 2.22 -11.00
C ASP A 30 5.84 1.80 -11.48
N THR A 31 5.93 1.35 -12.74
CA THR A 31 7.15 0.88 -13.39
C THR A 31 7.61 1.82 -14.52
N GLU A 32 6.92 2.94 -14.74
CA GLU A 32 7.25 3.88 -15.82
C GLU A 32 8.46 4.75 -15.47
N ASN A 33 8.77 4.86 -14.18
CA ASN A 33 9.92 5.60 -13.68
C ASN A 33 11.21 4.77 -13.74
N SER A 34 12.36 5.46 -13.75
CA SER A 34 13.69 4.83 -13.66
C SER A 34 13.91 4.02 -12.38
N LEU A 35 13.05 4.22 -11.37
CA LEU A 35 13.00 3.46 -10.14
C LEU A 35 11.55 3.00 -9.90
N PRO A 36 11.26 1.69 -10.11
CA PRO A 36 9.94 1.13 -9.86
C PRO A 36 9.49 1.31 -8.41
N ARG A 37 8.20 1.55 -8.24
CA ARG A 37 7.53 1.72 -6.95
C ARG A 37 6.29 0.86 -6.85
N VAL A 38 6.05 0.32 -5.65
CA VAL A 38 4.78 -0.33 -5.30
C VAL A 38 4.16 0.33 -4.09
N GLN A 39 2.83 0.38 -4.06
CA GLN A 39 2.07 0.74 -2.87
C GLN A 39 1.37 -0.51 -2.34
N VAL A 40 1.65 -0.84 -1.09
CA VAL A 40 1.21 -2.09 -0.46
C VAL A 40 0.44 -1.75 0.80
N ARG A 41 -0.75 -2.33 0.96
CA ARG A 41 -1.51 -2.28 2.21
C ARG A 41 -1.25 -3.53 3.04
N LEU A 42 -0.96 -3.32 4.31
CA LEU A 42 -0.90 -4.36 5.33
C LEU A 42 -2.29 -4.88 5.64
N THR A 43 -2.42 -6.21 5.69
CA THR A 43 -3.59 -6.89 6.23
C THR A 43 -3.51 -6.93 7.75
N SER A 44 -4.64 -7.18 8.44
CA SER A 44 -4.75 -7.13 9.91
C SER A 44 -3.79 -8.07 10.67
N GLN A 45 -3.18 -9.04 10.00
CA GLN A 45 -2.24 -10.01 10.58
C GLN A 45 -0.77 -9.70 10.26
N SER A 46 -0.48 -8.56 9.62
CA SER A 46 0.85 -8.21 9.15
C SER A 46 1.29 -6.84 9.66
N ASP A 47 2.59 -6.69 9.90
CA ASP A 47 3.21 -5.41 10.24
C ASP A 47 4.26 -5.00 9.19
N ALA A 48 4.74 -3.75 9.32
CA ALA A 48 5.68 -3.15 8.38
C ALA A 48 7.04 -3.87 8.35
N ASN A 49 7.50 -4.38 9.50
CA ASN A 49 8.78 -5.07 9.59
C ASN A 49 8.71 -6.43 8.89
N ALA A 50 7.61 -7.17 9.08
CA ALA A 50 7.35 -8.42 8.39
C ALA A 50 7.29 -8.22 6.87
N LEU A 51 6.65 -7.15 6.40
CA LEU A 51 6.66 -6.79 4.98
C LEU A 51 8.08 -6.57 4.46
N LEU A 52 8.87 -5.74 5.15
CA LEU A 52 10.25 -5.47 4.75
C LEU A 52 11.09 -6.76 4.69
N GLN A 53 11.00 -7.61 5.72
CA GLN A 53 11.70 -8.89 5.77
C GLN A 53 11.32 -9.84 4.63
N HIS A 54 10.04 -9.84 4.22
CA HIS A 54 9.59 -10.65 3.10
C HIS A 54 10.08 -10.12 1.74
N LEU A 55 10.23 -8.80 1.58
CA LEU A 55 10.63 -8.21 0.30
C LEU A 55 12.14 -8.29 0.04
N LEU A 56 12.96 -8.20 1.09
CA LEU A 56 14.43 -8.18 0.99
C LEU A 56 15.05 -9.35 0.19
N PRO A 57 14.55 -10.60 0.24
CA PRO A 57 15.08 -11.70 -0.55
C PRO A 57 14.80 -11.61 -2.05
N ALA A 58 13.73 -10.93 -2.48
CA ALA A 58 13.33 -10.87 -3.89
C ALA A 58 13.92 -9.67 -4.63
N VAL A 59 14.08 -8.53 -3.95
CA VAL A 59 14.50 -7.28 -4.57
C VAL A 59 15.38 -6.46 -3.64
N GLN A 60 16.17 -5.56 -4.24
CA GLN A 60 16.89 -4.56 -3.48
C GLN A 60 15.97 -3.39 -3.15
N ILE A 61 15.70 -3.17 -1.87
CA ILE A 61 14.87 -2.05 -1.39
C ILE A 61 15.70 -0.76 -1.41
N VAL A 62 15.17 0.27 -2.08
CA VAL A 62 15.78 1.62 -2.15
C VAL A 62 15.10 2.56 -1.15
N SER A 63 13.79 2.48 -0.99
CA SER A 63 13.06 3.23 0.04
C SER A 63 11.83 2.46 0.51
N PHE A 64 11.48 2.66 1.78
CA PHE A 64 10.32 2.04 2.42
C PHE A 64 9.67 3.07 3.35
N ASN A 65 8.57 3.68 2.92
CA ASN A 65 7.96 4.81 3.61
C ASN A 65 6.45 4.57 3.85
N PRO A 66 5.92 4.86 5.05
CA PRO A 66 4.49 4.87 5.26
C PRO A 66 3.84 6.00 4.44
N ILE A 67 2.73 5.71 3.77
CA ILE A 67 1.91 6.72 3.11
C ILE A 67 0.94 7.26 4.15
N VAL A 68 1.10 8.54 4.53
CA VAL A 68 0.16 9.23 5.41
C VAL A 68 -0.88 9.93 4.52
N PRO A 69 -2.18 9.62 4.65
CA PRO A 69 -3.21 10.30 3.87
C PRO A 69 -3.30 11.78 4.26
N SER A 70 -3.70 12.63 3.32
CA SER A 70 -3.89 14.06 3.63
C SER A 70 -5.15 14.26 4.48
N MET A 71 -5.22 15.39 5.21
CA MET A 71 -6.44 15.76 5.97
C MET A 71 -7.68 15.86 5.08
N HIS A 72 -7.52 16.25 3.82
CA HIS A 72 -8.60 16.27 2.85
C HIS A 72 -9.11 14.85 2.54
N ASP A 73 -8.19 13.92 2.26
CA ASP A 73 -8.55 12.52 1.96
C ASP A 73 -9.25 11.85 3.14
N ILE A 74 -8.75 12.09 4.36
CA ILE A 74 -9.37 11.60 5.60
C ILE A 74 -10.78 12.14 5.74
N PHE A 75 -10.97 13.44 5.53
CA PHE A 75 -12.28 14.07 5.63
C PHE A 75 -13.29 13.44 4.64
N ILE A 76 -12.89 13.29 3.36
CA ILE A 76 -13.72 12.67 2.33
C ILE A 76 -14.08 11.23 2.72
N GLN A 77 -13.10 10.43 3.14
CA GLN A 77 -13.33 9.04 3.54
C GLN A 77 -14.33 8.94 4.70
N VAL A 78 -14.14 9.73 5.77
CA VAL A 78 -15.03 9.71 6.94
C VAL A 78 -16.46 10.13 6.58
N VAL A 79 -16.62 11.15 5.73
CA VAL A 79 -17.94 11.60 5.27
C VAL A 79 -18.61 10.52 4.42
N GLN A 80 -17.89 9.86 3.51
CA GLN A 80 -18.42 8.76 2.70
C GLN A 80 -18.85 7.57 3.57
N GLU A 81 -18.01 7.16 4.52
CA GLU A 81 -18.33 6.09 5.47
C GLU A 81 -19.58 6.43 6.31
N TYR A 82 -19.69 7.68 6.77
CA TYR A 82 -20.87 8.15 7.49
C TYR A 82 -22.13 8.08 6.64
N ASN A 83 -22.09 8.58 5.41
CA ASN A 83 -23.23 8.57 4.49
C ASN A 83 -23.68 7.15 4.14
N LEU A 84 -22.72 6.24 3.89
CA LEU A 84 -23.00 4.84 3.60
C LEU A 84 -23.69 4.15 4.78
N LYS A 85 -23.21 4.38 6.01
CA LYS A 85 -23.77 3.78 7.21
C LYS A 85 -25.16 4.31 7.57
N HIS A 86 -25.49 5.54 7.19
CA HIS A 86 -26.76 6.19 7.51
C HIS A 86 -27.72 6.29 6.32
N GLY A 87 -27.40 5.67 5.18
CA GLY A 87 -28.29 5.63 4.01
C GLY A 87 -28.53 6.99 3.35
N ILE A 88 -27.63 7.94 3.53
CA ILE A 88 -27.72 9.28 2.96
C ILE A 88 -27.15 9.21 1.54
N ALA A 89 -27.90 8.59 0.62
CA ALA A 89 -27.62 8.72 -0.81
C ALA A 89 -28.27 10.03 -1.27
N ASN A 90 -27.44 11.01 -1.63
CA ASN A 90 -27.93 12.25 -2.25
C ASN A 90 -28.76 11.88 -3.48
N SER A 91 -30.06 12.19 -3.42
CA SER A 91 -30.98 12.18 -4.56
C SER A 91 -30.74 13.39 -5.45
#